data_AF-G2Z504-F1
#
_entry.id   AF-G2Z504-F1
#
_cell.length_a   1.000
_cell.length_b   1.000
_cell.length_c   1.000
_cell.angle_alpha   90.00
_cell.angle_beta   90.00
_cell.angle_gamma   90.00
#
_symmetry.space_group_name_H-M   'P 1'
#
loop_
_entity.id
_entity.type
_entity.pdbx_description
1 polymer ?
#
loop_
_entity_poly.entity_id
_entity_poly.type
_entity_poly.pdbx_seq_one_letter_code
_entity_poly.pdbx_strand_id
1 'polypeptide(L)'
;MGIFDKLRNEFIDIIECIDQGSQTIVWRFERYQNEIKNDAKLIVREGQQAVFINEGTIADVFLPGTYTLNTQNLPLLSTLQGWKYGFNSPFKAEVYFVSTRQFIDQKWGTKNAITLNDDRFGMLEIRAYGNYCFRITDAGKFIKEIVGTEGVFTTDAIGDQLRTTIVTRFTDAIGEAKIPVESYAANLNELSQTIFSYMQDDFAAYGMEVSQFLLENVSMPDEIKKEIFELSRLNKIDITRLTQYKTAQAIEAAAQNPSGVAGAGVGMGAGFAMGNQMNQAFNTAQNPVSPPPLPSSIAYFVALNGQQAGPFAESQLLDLIQKGQLTTESLIWFQGASGWQKAGLVAAISGLFSQSPPPLPNV
;
A
#
# COMPACT_ATOMS: atom_id res chain seq x y z
N MET A 1 6.92 -72.60 -6.91
CA MET A 1 5.89 -71.88 -7.68
C MET A 1 4.53 -72.45 -7.30
N GLY A 2 3.90 -71.88 -6.29
CA GLY A 2 2.66 -72.39 -5.73
C GLY A 2 1.44 -71.75 -6.40
N ILE A 3 0.47 -72.59 -6.77
CA ILE A 3 -0.85 -72.19 -7.27
C ILE A 3 -1.57 -71.26 -6.26
N PHE A 4 -1.15 -71.31 -4.98
CA PHE A 4 -1.60 -70.44 -3.89
C PHE A 4 -1.00 -69.01 -3.90
N ASP A 5 0.12 -68.74 -4.57
CA ASP A 5 0.63 -67.36 -4.72
C ASP A 5 -0.20 -66.58 -5.76
N LYS A 6 -0.86 -67.27 -6.69
CA LYS A 6 -1.78 -66.66 -7.67
C LYS A 6 -3.13 -66.26 -7.07
N LEU A 7 -3.62 -66.98 -6.07
CA LEU A 7 -4.92 -66.70 -5.42
C LEU A 7 -4.85 -65.54 -4.40
N ARG A 8 -3.66 -65.15 -3.93
CA ARG A 8 -3.48 -63.97 -3.08
C ARG A 8 -3.40 -62.65 -3.84
N ASN A 9 -3.37 -62.67 -5.17
CA ASN A 9 -3.37 -61.43 -5.97
C ASN A 9 -4.78 -60.93 -6.33
N GLU A 10 -5.85 -61.62 -5.90
CA GLU A 10 -7.25 -61.21 -6.07
C GLU A 10 -7.80 -60.37 -4.90
N PHE A 11 -6.95 -59.80 -4.04
CA PHE A 11 -7.42 -58.75 -3.14
C PHE A 11 -7.76 -57.51 -3.97
N ILE A 12 -9.04 -57.12 -3.91
CA ILE A 12 -9.56 -55.84 -4.37
C ILE A 12 -8.63 -54.75 -3.81
N ASP A 13 -8.05 -53.95 -4.70
CA ASP A 13 -7.19 -52.85 -4.26
C ASP A 13 -8.06 -51.74 -3.71
N ILE A 14 -7.86 -51.40 -2.43
CA ILE A 14 -8.49 -50.25 -1.80
C ILE A 14 -7.52 -49.09 -1.94
N ILE A 15 -7.92 -48.09 -2.72
CA ILE A 15 -7.18 -46.84 -2.92
C ILE A 15 -7.83 -45.79 -2.03
N GLU A 16 -7.11 -45.38 -1.00
CA GLU A 16 -7.58 -44.38 -0.04
C GLU A 16 -6.44 -43.50 0.46
N CYS A 17 -6.78 -42.30 0.93
CA CYS A 17 -5.88 -41.40 1.63
C CYS A 17 -6.55 -40.96 2.95
N ILE A 18 -5.88 -41.21 4.09
CA ILE A 18 -6.42 -40.96 5.43
C ILE A 18 -5.85 -39.68 6.03
N ASP A 19 -4.54 -39.44 5.88
CA ASP A 19 -3.88 -38.26 6.42
C ASP A 19 -2.85 -37.73 5.42
N GLN A 20 -3.02 -36.47 5.04
CA GLN A 20 -2.11 -35.75 4.14
C GLN A 20 -1.20 -34.81 4.93
N GLY A 21 -1.49 -34.52 6.20
CA GLY A 21 -0.85 -33.45 6.97
C GLY A 21 -1.44 -32.07 6.65
N SER A 22 -1.19 -31.11 7.54
CA SER A 22 -1.83 -29.78 7.52
C SER A 22 -1.33 -28.84 6.40
N GLN A 23 -0.25 -29.20 5.70
CA GLN A 23 0.34 -28.39 4.63
C GLN A 23 0.29 -29.06 3.26
N THR A 24 -0.02 -30.35 3.18
CA THR A 24 -0.13 -31.06 1.91
C THR A 24 -1.45 -30.71 1.25
N ILE A 25 -1.36 -30.33 -0.02
CA ILE A 25 -2.49 -30.02 -0.89
C ILE A 25 -2.78 -31.23 -1.78
N VAL A 26 -1.74 -31.85 -2.34
CA VAL A 26 -1.87 -33.01 -3.22
C VAL A 26 -0.97 -34.13 -2.79
N TRP A 27 -1.51 -35.34 -2.80
CA TRP A 27 -0.77 -36.56 -2.57
C TRP A 27 -1.14 -37.61 -3.63
N ARG A 28 -0.14 -38.14 -4.32
CA ARG A 28 -0.30 -39.22 -5.28
C ARG A 28 -0.23 -40.57 -4.56
N PHE A 29 -1.22 -41.41 -4.83
CA PHE A 29 -1.20 -42.79 -4.38
C PHE A 29 -0.09 -43.56 -5.09
N GLU A 30 0.93 -43.98 -4.33
CA GLU A 30 2.05 -44.73 -4.86
C GLU A 30 1.77 -46.23 -4.89
N ARG A 31 2.06 -46.86 -6.03
CA ARG A 31 2.02 -48.30 -6.16
C ARG A 31 3.17 -48.80 -7.03
N TYR A 32 3.59 -50.04 -6.81
CA TYR A 32 4.52 -50.72 -7.70
C TYR A 32 4.02 -50.67 -9.15
N GLN A 33 4.80 -50.03 -10.03
CA GLN A 33 4.54 -49.83 -11.47
C GLN A 33 3.31 -48.99 -11.86
N ASN A 34 2.65 -48.29 -10.92
CA ASN A 34 1.42 -47.51 -11.17
C ASN A 34 0.31 -48.30 -11.86
N GLU A 35 0.25 -49.61 -11.62
CA GLU A 35 -0.77 -50.48 -12.20
C GLU A 35 -1.96 -50.60 -11.26
N ILE A 36 -3.13 -50.13 -11.68
CA ILE A 36 -4.38 -50.28 -10.93
C ILE A 36 -5.13 -51.51 -11.48
N LYS A 37 -5.53 -52.42 -10.58
CA LYS A 37 -6.33 -53.59 -10.97
C LYS A 37 -7.75 -53.17 -11.32
N ASN A 38 -8.38 -53.87 -12.26
CA ASN A 38 -9.81 -53.73 -12.49
C ASN A 38 -10.60 -54.04 -11.21
N ASP A 39 -11.69 -53.29 -11.02
CA ASP A 39 -12.58 -53.36 -9.87
C ASP A 39 -11.94 -52.93 -8.53
N ALA A 40 -10.83 -52.18 -8.59
CA ALA A 40 -10.30 -51.47 -7.43
C ALA A 40 -11.35 -50.54 -6.82
N LYS A 41 -11.35 -50.43 -5.49
CA LYS A 41 -12.23 -49.54 -4.74
C LYS A 41 -11.50 -48.24 -4.44
N LEU A 42 -11.99 -47.13 -4.98
CA LEU A 42 -11.53 -45.79 -4.64
C LEU A 42 -12.41 -45.23 -3.53
N ILE A 43 -11.82 -44.92 -2.38
CA ILE A 43 -12.50 -44.27 -1.27
C ILE A 43 -12.00 -42.84 -1.16
N VAL A 44 -12.87 -41.90 -1.53
CA VAL A 44 -12.64 -40.46 -1.39
C VAL A 44 -13.36 -39.99 -0.13
N ARG A 45 -12.62 -39.43 0.84
CA ARG A 45 -13.23 -38.93 2.08
C ARG A 45 -13.72 -37.49 1.92
N GLU A 46 -14.50 -37.04 2.90
CA GLU A 46 -14.84 -35.62 3.02
C GLU A 46 -13.59 -34.75 3.11
N GLY A 47 -13.65 -33.54 2.53
CA GLY A 47 -12.51 -32.62 2.50
C GLY A 47 -11.39 -32.99 1.51
N GLN A 48 -11.65 -33.93 0.59
CA GLN A 48 -10.78 -34.23 -0.54
C GLN A 48 -11.56 -34.55 -1.82
N GLN A 49 -10.88 -34.41 -2.94
CA GLN A 49 -11.27 -34.92 -4.26
C GLN A 49 -10.18 -35.87 -4.75
N ALA A 50 -10.54 -36.85 -5.58
CA ALA A 50 -9.55 -37.72 -6.20
C ALA A 50 -9.54 -37.52 -7.72
N VAL A 51 -8.40 -37.13 -8.27
CA VAL A 51 -8.18 -37.00 -9.71
C VAL A 51 -7.55 -38.28 -10.22
N PHE A 52 -8.21 -38.89 -11.18
CA PHE A 52 -7.76 -40.12 -11.81
C PHE A 52 -7.16 -39.80 -13.18
N ILE A 53 -5.87 -40.12 -13.33
CA ILE A 53 -5.10 -39.92 -14.56
C ILE A 53 -4.85 -41.28 -15.17
N ASN A 54 -5.21 -41.45 -16.44
CA ASN A 54 -4.94 -42.65 -17.21
C ASN A 54 -4.04 -42.30 -18.40
N GLU A 55 -2.94 -43.04 -18.55
CA GLU A 55 -1.98 -42.88 -19.65
C GLU A 55 -1.54 -41.41 -19.89
N GLY A 56 -1.43 -40.63 -18.82
CA GLY A 56 -1.00 -39.23 -18.86
C GLY A 56 -2.12 -38.21 -19.14
N THR A 57 -3.39 -38.64 -19.18
CA THR A 57 -4.55 -37.74 -19.34
C THR A 57 -5.50 -37.84 -18.16
N ILE A 58 -6.05 -36.70 -17.73
CA ILE A 58 -7.09 -36.70 -16.69
C ILE A 58 -8.33 -37.38 -17.27
N ALA A 59 -8.72 -38.50 -16.67
CA ALA A 59 -9.85 -39.30 -17.10
C ALA A 59 -11.11 -39.01 -16.28
N ASP A 60 -10.98 -38.70 -14.98
CA ASP A 60 -12.12 -38.27 -14.15
C ASP A 60 -11.67 -37.56 -12.85
N VAL A 61 -12.61 -36.85 -12.22
CA VAL A 61 -12.46 -36.24 -10.89
C VAL A 61 -13.59 -36.70 -9.97
N PHE A 62 -13.25 -37.46 -8.94
CA PHE A 62 -14.18 -38.05 -8.00
C PHE A 62 -14.37 -37.17 -6.75
N LEU A 63 -15.63 -36.93 -6.39
CA LEU A 63 -16.05 -36.25 -5.16
C LEU A 63 -16.08 -37.23 -3.97
N PRO A 64 -16.27 -36.78 -2.71
CA PRO A 64 -16.38 -37.68 -1.55
C PRO A 64 -17.38 -38.82 -1.78
N GLY A 65 -16.95 -40.05 -1.51
CA GLY A 65 -17.72 -41.26 -1.80
C GLY A 65 -16.85 -42.49 -2.02
N THR A 66 -17.51 -43.63 -2.26
CA THR A 66 -16.84 -44.89 -2.62
C THR A 66 -17.18 -45.25 -4.06
N TYR A 67 -16.16 -45.42 -4.88
CA TYR A 67 -16.28 -45.73 -6.30
C TYR A 67 -15.61 -47.06 -6.61
N THR A 68 -16.10 -47.73 -7.64
CA THR A 68 -15.43 -48.91 -8.20
C THR A 68 -14.80 -48.49 -9.51
N LEU A 69 -13.48 -48.54 -9.57
CA LEU A 69 -12.72 -48.17 -10.76
C LEU A 69 -12.81 -49.34 -11.75
N ASN A 70 -13.61 -49.13 -12.79
CA ASN A 70 -13.72 -50.05 -13.92
C ASN A 70 -13.56 -49.26 -15.21
N THR A 71 -12.76 -49.80 -16.13
CA THR A 71 -12.45 -49.22 -17.45
C THR A 71 -13.70 -48.89 -18.28
N GLN A 72 -14.87 -49.50 -17.99
CA GLN A 72 -16.13 -49.25 -18.68
C GLN A 72 -16.94 -48.04 -18.13
N ASN A 73 -16.72 -47.63 -16.88
CA ASN A 73 -17.54 -46.62 -16.20
C ASN A 73 -16.96 -45.21 -16.26
N LEU A 74 -15.83 -45.02 -16.97
CA LEU A 74 -15.13 -43.75 -17.06
C LEU A 74 -15.45 -43.05 -18.40
N PRO A 75 -16.10 -41.88 -18.39
CA PRO A 75 -16.66 -41.25 -19.58
C PRO A 75 -15.59 -40.93 -20.65
N LEU A 76 -14.40 -40.46 -20.26
CA LEU A 76 -13.31 -40.13 -21.20
C LEU A 76 -12.62 -41.38 -21.77
N LEU A 77 -12.55 -42.49 -21.02
CA LEU A 77 -11.95 -43.73 -21.50
C LEU A 77 -12.82 -44.45 -22.52
N SER A 78 -14.15 -44.35 -22.40
CA SER A 78 -15.10 -44.94 -23.35
C SER A 78 -14.94 -44.40 -24.77
N THR A 79 -14.41 -43.17 -24.91
CA THR A 79 -14.24 -42.49 -26.21
C THR A 79 -12.89 -42.81 -26.87
N LEU A 80 -11.85 -43.17 -26.11
CA LEU A 80 -10.52 -43.54 -26.62
C LEU A 80 -10.39 -45.04 -26.97
N GLN A 81 -11.47 -45.81 -26.82
CA GLN A 81 -11.49 -47.26 -26.66
C GLN A 81 -11.50 -48.09 -27.97
N GLY A 82 -10.60 -47.75 -28.90
CA GLY A 82 -10.46 -48.46 -30.18
C GLY A 82 -9.50 -49.67 -30.18
N TRP A 83 -9.15 -50.28 -29.04
CA TRP A 83 -8.08 -51.30 -29.00
C TRP A 83 -8.54 -52.72 -28.60
N LYS A 84 -8.07 -53.69 -29.41
CA LYS A 84 -8.56 -55.07 -29.58
C LYS A 84 -8.02 -56.11 -28.56
N TYR A 85 -7.52 -55.71 -27.40
CA TYR A 85 -6.89 -56.64 -26.45
C TYR A 85 -7.55 -56.64 -25.06
N GLY A 86 -8.30 -57.71 -24.78
CA GLY A 86 -8.65 -58.30 -23.48
C GLY A 86 -8.73 -57.41 -22.23
N PHE A 87 -9.96 -57.17 -21.79
CA PHE A 87 -10.43 -56.40 -20.62
C PHE A 87 -9.95 -56.85 -19.20
N ASN A 88 -8.85 -57.60 -19.08
CA ASN A 88 -8.38 -58.17 -17.80
C ASN A 88 -6.93 -57.83 -17.43
N SER A 89 -6.26 -56.90 -18.14
CA SER A 89 -4.91 -56.46 -17.75
C SER A 89 -4.93 -55.20 -16.89
N PRO A 90 -4.04 -55.10 -15.88
CA PRO A 90 -3.79 -53.84 -15.17
C PRO A 90 -3.47 -52.72 -16.16
N PHE A 91 -3.97 -51.52 -15.89
CA PHE A 91 -3.69 -50.33 -16.69
C PHE A 91 -2.81 -49.37 -15.89
N LYS A 92 -1.96 -48.60 -16.60
CA LYS A 92 -1.11 -47.58 -15.99
C LYS A 92 -1.95 -46.35 -15.67
N ALA A 93 -2.20 -46.15 -14.39
CA ALA A 93 -2.98 -45.02 -13.92
C ALA A 93 -2.44 -44.48 -12.60
N GLU A 94 -2.73 -43.21 -12.38
CA GLU A 94 -2.32 -42.47 -11.21
C GLU A 94 -3.57 -41.90 -10.55
N VAL A 95 -3.63 -42.02 -9.22
CA VAL A 95 -4.68 -41.38 -8.41
C VAL A 95 -4.02 -40.33 -7.56
N TYR A 96 -4.48 -39.09 -7.73
CA TYR A 96 -4.07 -37.96 -6.94
C TYR A 96 -5.20 -37.58 -6.00
N PHE A 97 -4.94 -37.58 -4.70
CA PHE A 97 -5.86 -37.04 -3.72
C PHE A 97 -5.52 -35.57 -3.47
N VAL A 98 -6.51 -34.70 -3.66
CA VAL A 98 -6.38 -33.25 -3.54
C VAL A 98 -7.27 -32.78 -2.38
N SER A 99 -6.69 -32.08 -1.41
CA SER A 99 -7.43 -31.55 -0.28
C SER A 99 -8.28 -30.35 -0.69
N THR A 100 -9.58 -30.42 -0.40
CA THR A 100 -10.55 -29.33 -0.62
C THR A 100 -10.84 -28.54 0.65
N ARG A 101 -10.12 -28.84 1.74
CA ARG A 101 -10.22 -28.08 3.00
C ARG A 101 -9.68 -26.66 2.81
N GLN A 102 -10.05 -25.79 3.76
CA GLN A 102 -9.50 -24.45 3.83
C GLN A 102 -8.08 -24.47 4.40
N PHE A 103 -7.13 -23.92 3.64
CA PHE A 103 -5.78 -23.62 4.09
C PHE A 103 -5.80 -22.22 4.71
N ILE A 104 -5.73 -22.18 6.03
CA ILE A 104 -5.81 -20.95 6.82
C ILE A 104 -4.42 -20.39 7.14
N ASP A 105 -4.39 -19.14 7.59
CA ASP A 105 -3.19 -18.43 8.09
C ASP A 105 -2.00 -18.45 7.11
N GLN A 106 -2.32 -18.34 5.81
CA GLN A 106 -1.28 -18.25 4.79
C GLN A 106 -0.75 -16.82 4.78
N LYS A 107 0.55 -16.65 5.05
CA LYS A 107 1.14 -15.33 5.20
C LYS A 107 1.56 -14.76 3.85
N TRP A 108 1.29 -13.49 3.66
CA TRP A 108 1.79 -12.73 2.51
C TRP A 108 2.46 -11.44 2.99
N GLY A 109 3.37 -10.92 2.16
CA GLY A 109 3.99 -9.63 2.42
C GLY A 109 4.97 -9.24 1.34
N THR A 110 5.21 -7.94 1.24
CA THR A 110 6.11 -7.34 0.26
C THR A 110 7.56 -7.75 0.58
N LYS A 111 8.23 -8.47 -0.33
CA LYS A 111 9.65 -8.85 -0.16
C LYS A 111 10.56 -7.61 -0.14
N ASN A 112 10.30 -6.67 -1.05
CA ASN A 112 10.96 -5.37 -1.13
C ASN A 112 9.96 -4.26 -0.81
N ALA A 113 10.46 -3.09 -0.42
CA ALA A 113 9.58 -1.93 -0.26
C ALA A 113 9.03 -1.48 -1.63
N ILE A 114 7.78 -1.02 -1.63
CA ILE A 114 7.12 -0.45 -2.80
C ILE A 114 7.26 1.06 -2.71
N THR A 115 7.79 1.69 -3.75
CA THR A 115 7.86 3.15 -3.84
C THR A 115 6.51 3.69 -4.31
N LEU A 116 5.94 4.60 -3.53
CA LEU A 116 4.74 5.36 -3.84
C LEU A 116 5.07 6.83 -3.95
N ASN A 117 4.33 7.56 -4.78
CA ASN A 117 4.41 9.02 -4.82
C ASN A 117 3.22 9.60 -4.06
N ASP A 118 3.49 10.33 -3.00
CA ASP A 118 2.50 11.04 -2.19
C ASP A 118 2.63 12.55 -2.41
N ASP A 119 1.51 13.24 -2.61
CA ASP A 119 1.50 14.67 -2.95
C ASP A 119 2.11 15.56 -1.86
N ARG A 120 2.10 15.12 -0.59
CA ARG A 120 2.55 15.91 0.55
C ARG A 120 3.99 15.58 0.95
N PHE A 121 4.40 14.33 0.81
CA PHE A 121 5.70 13.85 1.28
C PHE A 121 6.66 13.42 0.15
N GLY A 122 6.19 13.39 -1.09
CA GLY A 122 6.97 12.93 -2.25
C GLY A 122 7.10 11.42 -2.30
N MET A 123 8.27 10.92 -2.70
CA MET A 123 8.50 9.48 -2.82
C MET A 123 8.63 8.82 -1.44
N LEU A 124 7.76 7.86 -1.17
CA LEU A 124 7.71 7.10 0.07
C LEU A 124 7.84 5.61 -0.22
N GLU A 125 8.65 4.93 0.59
CA GLU A 125 8.73 3.48 0.56
C GLU A 125 7.77 2.88 1.58
N ILE A 126 6.92 1.95 1.14
CA ILE A 126 6.01 1.22 2.02
C ILE A 126 6.24 -0.28 1.96
N ARG A 127 5.91 -0.97 3.04
CA ARG A 127 5.85 -2.43 3.13
C ARG A 127 4.51 -2.84 3.67
N ALA A 128 3.90 -3.84 3.06
CA ALA A 128 2.61 -4.36 3.49
C ALA A 128 2.71 -5.86 3.77
N TYR A 129 1.92 -6.32 4.72
CA TYR A 129 1.79 -7.73 5.05
C TYR A 129 0.41 -8.06 5.59
N GLY A 130 0.10 -9.34 5.59
CA GLY A 130 -1.10 -9.87 6.21
C GLY A 130 -1.23 -11.37 5.98
N ASN A 131 -2.47 -11.84 6.00
CA ASN A 131 -2.78 -13.25 5.83
C ASN A 131 -3.92 -13.46 4.83
N TYR A 132 -4.03 -14.68 4.32
CA TYR A 132 -5.10 -15.11 3.44
C TYR A 132 -5.44 -16.57 3.71
N CYS A 133 -6.64 -16.95 3.26
CA CYS A 133 -7.11 -18.32 3.31
C CYS A 133 -7.55 -18.73 1.91
N PHE A 134 -7.19 -19.93 1.48
CA PHE A 134 -7.61 -20.46 0.18
C PHE A 134 -8.06 -21.92 0.30
N ARG A 135 -8.75 -22.41 -0.71
CA ARG A 135 -9.09 -23.84 -0.86
C ARG A 135 -9.07 -24.24 -2.33
N ILE A 136 -8.91 -25.52 -2.60
CA ILE A 136 -9.02 -26.06 -3.95
C ILE A 136 -10.50 -26.33 -4.25
N THR A 137 -10.99 -25.83 -5.38
CA THR A 137 -12.37 -26.02 -5.86
C THR A 137 -12.43 -26.91 -7.09
N ASP A 138 -11.41 -26.87 -7.95
CA ASP A 138 -11.26 -27.72 -9.12
C ASP A 138 -9.89 -28.44 -9.09
N ALA A 139 -9.90 -29.66 -8.56
CA ALA A 139 -8.70 -30.48 -8.45
C ALA A 139 -8.10 -30.86 -9.81
N GLY A 140 -8.92 -31.05 -10.86
CA GLY A 140 -8.44 -31.41 -12.19
C GLY A 140 -7.63 -30.27 -12.81
N LYS A 141 -8.17 -29.05 -12.74
CA LYS A 141 -7.49 -27.84 -13.19
C LYS A 141 -6.23 -27.56 -12.38
N PHE A 142 -6.30 -27.70 -11.05
CA PHE A 142 -5.15 -27.49 -10.17
C PHE A 142 -3.99 -28.44 -10.48
N ILE A 143 -4.28 -29.73 -10.70
CA ILE A 143 -3.23 -30.68 -11.08
C ILE A 143 -2.61 -30.33 -12.44
N LYS A 144 -3.46 -30.02 -13.42
CA LYS A 144 -3.01 -29.72 -14.79
C LYS A 144 -2.12 -28.47 -14.86
N GLU A 145 -2.50 -27.41 -14.17
CA GLU A 145 -1.84 -26.10 -14.30
C GLU A 145 -0.73 -25.87 -13.27
N ILE A 146 -0.80 -26.49 -12.08
CA ILE A 146 0.12 -26.20 -10.96
C ILE A 146 0.99 -27.42 -10.59
N VAL A 147 0.40 -28.58 -10.31
CA VAL A 147 1.13 -29.72 -9.72
C VAL A 147 1.94 -30.51 -10.74
N GLY A 148 1.41 -30.68 -11.95
CA GLY A 148 2.01 -31.54 -12.96
C GLY A 148 2.10 -32.99 -12.50
N THR A 149 3.32 -33.54 -12.43
CA THR A 149 3.56 -34.96 -12.10
C THR A 149 4.15 -35.17 -10.70
N GLU A 150 4.24 -34.14 -9.87
CA GLU A 150 4.80 -34.25 -8.52
C GLU A 150 3.94 -35.14 -7.62
N GLY A 151 4.58 -36.05 -6.87
CA GLY A 151 3.87 -37.00 -6.01
C GLY A 151 3.30 -36.38 -4.73
N VAL A 152 3.92 -35.31 -4.22
CA VAL A 152 3.47 -34.59 -3.02
C VAL A 152 3.64 -33.11 -3.27
N PHE A 153 2.56 -32.35 -3.12
CA PHE A 153 2.54 -30.90 -3.32
C PHE A 153 2.03 -30.20 -2.08
N THR A 154 2.74 -29.17 -1.61
CA THR A 154 2.47 -28.49 -0.34
C THR A 154 2.18 -27.01 -0.52
N THR A 155 1.66 -26.36 0.53
CA THR A 155 1.47 -24.90 0.58
C THR A 155 2.76 -24.13 0.33
N ASP A 156 3.89 -24.65 0.77
CA ASP A 156 5.20 -23.98 0.60
C ASP A 156 5.62 -23.95 -0.89
N ALA A 157 5.28 -24.98 -1.67
CA ALA A 157 5.63 -25.07 -3.08
C ALA A 157 4.96 -23.97 -3.93
N ILE A 158 3.71 -23.62 -3.62
CA ILE A 158 2.96 -22.57 -4.34
C ILE A 158 3.03 -21.19 -3.67
N GLY A 159 3.41 -21.13 -2.39
CA GLY A 159 3.28 -19.94 -1.55
C GLY A 159 4.01 -18.71 -2.08
N ASP A 160 5.17 -18.89 -2.72
CA ASP A 160 5.94 -17.78 -3.30
C ASP A 160 5.27 -17.16 -4.54
N GLN A 161 4.65 -17.98 -5.38
CA GLN A 161 3.88 -17.52 -6.55
C GLN A 161 2.62 -16.78 -6.11
N LEU A 162 1.88 -17.32 -5.14
CA LEU A 162 0.69 -16.67 -4.60
C LEU A 162 1.04 -15.33 -3.94
N ARG A 163 2.11 -15.29 -3.13
CA ARG A 163 2.61 -14.06 -2.51
C ARG A 163 2.95 -13.00 -3.58
N THR A 164 3.62 -13.41 -4.67
CA THR A 164 3.99 -12.49 -5.76
C THR A 164 2.76 -11.92 -6.45
N THR A 165 1.75 -12.76 -6.69
CA THR A 165 0.46 -12.35 -7.27
C THR A 165 -0.24 -11.35 -6.36
N ILE A 166 -0.33 -11.66 -5.06
CA ILE A 166 -0.94 -10.78 -4.04
C ILE A 166 -0.23 -9.42 -3.99
N VAL A 167 1.11 -9.41 -3.92
CA VAL A 167 1.89 -8.17 -3.85
C VAL A 167 1.66 -7.33 -5.10
N THR A 168 1.58 -7.95 -6.28
CA THR A 168 1.29 -7.25 -7.54
C THR A 168 -0.09 -6.59 -7.50
N ARG A 169 -1.13 -7.32 -7.08
CA ARG A 169 -2.49 -6.77 -6.94
C ARG A 169 -2.60 -5.68 -5.87
N PHE A 170 -1.88 -5.83 -4.77
CA PHE A 170 -1.77 -4.81 -3.74
C PHE A 170 -1.15 -3.52 -4.30
N THR A 171 -0.01 -3.62 -5.00
CA THR A 171 0.69 -2.46 -5.60
C THR A 171 -0.17 -1.73 -6.63
N ASP A 172 -0.94 -2.47 -7.42
CA ASP A 172 -1.85 -1.90 -8.41
C ASP A 172 -3.01 -1.15 -7.71
N ALA A 173 -3.67 -1.83 -6.76
CA ALA A 173 -4.82 -1.27 -6.03
C ALA A 173 -4.48 0.02 -5.27
N ILE A 174 -3.32 0.09 -4.61
CA ILE A 174 -2.90 1.31 -3.91
C ILE A 174 -2.54 2.45 -4.86
N GLY A 175 -1.97 2.14 -6.03
CA GLY A 175 -1.62 3.12 -7.05
C GLY A 175 -2.88 3.74 -7.67
N GLU A 176 -3.91 2.93 -7.92
CA GLU A 176 -5.19 3.37 -8.45
C GLU A 176 -6.03 4.13 -7.42
N ALA A 177 -6.02 3.69 -6.16
CA ALA A 177 -6.85 4.28 -5.11
C ALA A 177 -6.43 5.71 -4.73
N LYS A 178 -5.16 6.09 -4.97
CA LYS A 178 -4.58 7.41 -4.65
C LYS A 178 -4.91 7.87 -3.22
N ILE A 179 -4.91 6.92 -2.28
CA ILE A 179 -5.22 7.18 -0.87
C ILE A 179 -3.99 7.82 -0.22
N PRO A 180 -4.14 8.94 0.52
CA PRO A 180 -3.04 9.52 1.30
C PRO A 180 -2.47 8.52 2.29
N VAL A 181 -1.15 8.53 2.47
CA VAL A 181 -0.47 7.48 3.24
C VAL A 181 -0.93 7.41 4.70
N GLU A 182 -1.30 8.54 5.31
CA GLU A 182 -1.88 8.60 6.65
C GLU A 182 -3.24 7.90 6.79
N SER A 183 -3.94 7.68 5.67
CA SER A 183 -5.27 7.09 5.64
C SER A 183 -5.24 5.56 5.48
N TYR A 184 -4.09 4.95 5.14
CA TYR A 184 -4.01 3.50 4.97
C TYR A 184 -4.47 2.73 6.20
N ALA A 185 -4.01 3.13 7.39
CA ALA A 185 -4.37 2.46 8.64
C ALA A 185 -5.87 2.55 8.95
N ALA A 186 -6.54 3.61 8.50
CA ALA A 186 -7.98 3.80 8.70
C ALA A 186 -8.84 3.05 7.65
N ASN A 187 -8.25 2.66 6.51
CA ASN A 187 -8.94 2.07 5.37
C ASN A 187 -8.47 0.64 5.05
N LEU A 188 -7.89 -0.06 6.04
CA LEU A 188 -7.35 -1.41 5.82
C LEU A 188 -8.44 -2.38 5.36
N ASN A 189 -9.66 -2.26 5.89
CA ASN A 189 -10.78 -3.14 5.53
C ASN A 189 -11.21 -2.95 4.08
N GLU A 190 -11.37 -1.71 3.65
CA GLU A 190 -11.77 -1.32 2.30
C GLU A 190 -10.73 -1.77 1.28
N LEU A 191 -9.44 -1.58 1.60
CA LEU A 191 -8.33 -2.07 0.79
C LEU A 191 -8.32 -3.59 0.72
N SER A 192 -8.51 -4.26 1.85
CA SER A 192 -8.57 -5.71 1.91
C SER A 192 -9.70 -6.26 1.03
N GLN A 193 -10.89 -5.67 1.09
CA GLN A 193 -12.04 -6.07 0.26
C GLN A 193 -11.80 -5.83 -1.23
N THR A 194 -11.20 -4.69 -1.57
CA THR A 194 -10.89 -4.34 -2.96
C THR A 194 -9.89 -5.35 -3.56
N ILE A 195 -8.79 -5.60 -2.86
CA ILE A 195 -7.76 -6.56 -3.31
C ILE A 195 -8.33 -7.98 -3.34
N PHE A 196 -9.12 -8.37 -2.34
CA PHE A 196 -9.79 -9.66 -2.30
C PHE A 196 -10.63 -9.91 -3.56
N SER A 197 -11.34 -8.89 -4.06
CA SER A 197 -12.15 -9.03 -5.27
C SER A 197 -11.30 -9.33 -6.51
N TYR A 198 -10.14 -8.68 -6.67
CA TYR A 198 -9.23 -8.94 -7.79
C TYR A 198 -8.56 -10.31 -7.71
N MET A 199 -8.31 -10.80 -6.51
CA MET A 199 -7.69 -12.11 -6.30
C MET A 199 -8.61 -13.29 -6.67
N GLN A 200 -9.93 -13.10 -6.69
CA GLN A 200 -10.86 -14.19 -7.01
C GLN A 200 -10.57 -14.80 -8.38
N ASP A 201 -10.43 -13.96 -9.40
CA ASP A 201 -10.20 -14.41 -10.77
C ASP A 201 -8.81 -15.04 -10.94
N ASP A 202 -7.78 -14.46 -10.30
CA ASP A 202 -6.41 -14.98 -10.34
C ASP A 202 -6.32 -16.39 -9.75
N PHE A 203 -7.01 -16.64 -8.63
CA PHE A 203 -7.02 -17.96 -7.98
C PHE A 203 -7.89 -18.95 -8.76
N ALA A 204 -9.04 -18.50 -9.29
CA ALA A 204 -9.94 -19.33 -10.09
C ALA A 204 -9.29 -19.81 -11.40
N ALA A 205 -8.33 -19.04 -11.94
CA ALA A 205 -7.52 -19.46 -13.08
C ALA A 205 -6.79 -20.79 -12.81
N TYR A 206 -6.37 -21.04 -11.57
CA TYR A 206 -5.65 -22.24 -11.15
C TYR A 206 -6.54 -23.31 -10.48
N GLY A 207 -7.87 -23.14 -10.46
CA GLY A 207 -8.78 -24.08 -9.79
C GLY A 207 -8.82 -23.90 -8.26
N MET A 208 -8.40 -22.73 -7.78
CA MET A 208 -8.42 -22.36 -6.38
C MET A 208 -9.47 -21.27 -6.13
N GLU A 209 -9.87 -21.13 -4.88
CA GLU A 209 -10.71 -20.04 -4.40
C GLU A 209 -10.01 -19.38 -3.22
N VAL A 210 -9.90 -18.05 -3.26
CA VAL A 210 -9.54 -17.27 -2.06
C VAL A 210 -10.81 -17.04 -1.25
N SER A 211 -10.78 -17.53 -0.01
CA SER A 211 -11.94 -17.51 0.90
C SER A 211 -11.90 -16.32 1.85
N GLN A 212 -10.70 -15.85 2.19
CA GLN A 212 -10.49 -14.68 3.02
C GLN A 212 -9.15 -14.04 2.65
N PHE A 213 -9.10 -12.72 2.69
CA PHE A 213 -7.87 -11.94 2.57
C PHE A 213 -7.91 -10.83 3.59
N LEU A 214 -6.83 -10.71 4.38
CA LEU A 214 -6.66 -9.69 5.40
C LEU A 214 -5.36 -8.93 5.16
N LEU A 215 -5.48 -7.62 5.00
CA LEU A 215 -4.38 -6.68 5.10
C LEU A 215 -4.20 -6.27 6.57
N GLU A 216 -3.10 -6.71 7.20
CA GLU A 216 -2.86 -6.45 8.63
C GLU A 216 -2.19 -5.11 8.85
N ASN A 217 -1.23 -4.74 7.99
CA ASN A 217 -0.50 -3.49 8.14
C ASN A 217 0.08 -3.00 6.81
N VAL A 218 0.12 -1.68 6.67
CA VAL A 218 0.94 -0.96 5.70
C VAL A 218 1.88 -0.06 6.49
N SER A 219 3.15 -0.42 6.49
CA SER A 219 4.21 0.21 7.26
C SER A 219 5.13 1.04 6.36
N MET A 220 5.72 2.08 6.92
CA MET A 220 6.76 2.90 6.31
C MET A 220 8.02 2.85 7.18
N PRO A 221 9.22 3.14 6.65
CA PRO A 221 10.43 3.26 7.44
C PRO A 221 10.26 4.20 8.65
N ASP A 222 10.83 3.83 9.80
CA ASP A 222 10.65 4.58 11.05
C ASP A 222 11.20 6.01 10.98
N GLU A 223 12.22 6.26 10.17
CA GLU A 223 12.80 7.58 9.96
C GLU A 223 11.78 8.54 9.34
N ILE A 224 11.19 8.13 8.23
CA ILE A 224 10.12 8.86 7.54
C ILE A 224 8.89 9.01 8.44
N LYS A 225 8.52 7.95 9.16
CA LYS A 225 7.39 8.01 10.11
C LYS A 225 7.61 9.09 11.18
N LYS A 226 8.83 9.23 11.71
CA LYS A 226 9.18 10.26 12.70
C LYS A 226 9.10 11.66 12.09
N GLU A 227 9.68 11.87 10.92
CA GLU A 227 9.62 13.16 10.23
C GLU A 227 8.19 13.58 9.92
N ILE A 228 7.36 12.67 9.39
CA ILE A 228 5.94 12.91 9.14
C ILE A 228 5.21 13.26 10.44
N PHE A 229 5.49 12.55 11.53
CA PHE A 229 4.86 12.80 12.82
C PHE A 229 5.26 14.16 13.41
N GLU A 230 6.54 14.55 13.30
CA GLU A 230 7.04 15.85 13.72
C GLU A 230 6.43 16.99 12.88
N LEU A 231 6.46 16.88 11.55
CA LEU A 231 5.86 17.85 10.64
C LEU A 231 4.33 17.97 10.84
N SER A 232 3.64 16.84 11.03
CA SER A 232 2.20 16.82 11.31
C SER A 232 1.88 17.52 12.63
N ARG A 233 2.70 17.29 13.67
CA ARG A 233 2.60 18.02 14.94
C ARG A 233 2.83 19.50 14.75
N LEU A 234 3.82 19.93 13.96
CA LEU A 234 4.06 21.34 13.69
C LEU A 234 2.90 22.00 12.92
N ASN A 235 2.26 21.29 12.00
CA ASN A 235 1.10 21.81 11.26
C ASN A 235 -0.19 21.85 12.10
N LYS A 236 -0.35 20.95 13.07
CA LYS A 236 -1.54 20.87 13.93
C LYS A 236 -1.40 21.67 15.22
N ILE A 237 -0.19 21.87 15.70
CA ILE A 237 0.10 22.65 16.90
C ILE A 237 0.39 24.08 16.47
N ASP A 238 -0.38 25.02 17.01
CA ASP A 238 -0.06 26.43 16.91
C ASP A 238 1.32 26.68 17.57
N ILE A 239 2.34 26.90 16.74
CA ILE A 239 3.72 27.14 17.16
C ILE A 239 3.79 28.27 18.19
N THR A 240 2.89 29.24 18.09
CA THR A 240 2.76 30.35 19.04
C THR A 240 2.37 29.83 20.42
N ARG A 241 1.32 29.00 20.50
CA ARG A 241 0.88 28.38 21.76
C ARG A 241 1.90 27.39 22.33
N LEU A 242 2.58 26.61 21.50
CA LEU A 242 3.63 25.71 21.95
C LEU A 242 4.82 26.50 22.54
N THR A 243 5.21 27.59 21.89
CA THR A 243 6.30 28.45 22.36
C THR A 243 5.91 29.13 23.67
N GLN A 244 4.68 29.65 23.77
CA GLN A 244 4.14 30.19 25.03
C GLN A 244 4.13 29.14 26.14
N TYR A 245 3.66 27.93 25.86
CA TYR A 245 3.61 26.84 26.83
C TYR A 245 5.00 26.39 27.29
N LYS A 246 5.95 26.19 26.36
CA LYS A 246 7.34 25.82 26.71
C LYS A 246 8.06 26.93 27.47
N THR A 247 7.80 28.19 27.14
CA THR A 247 8.34 29.34 27.88
C THR A 247 7.76 29.40 29.29
N ALA A 248 6.45 29.17 29.44
CA ALA A 248 5.80 29.08 30.75
C ALA A 248 6.37 27.93 31.60
N GLN A 249 6.56 26.74 31.02
CA GLN A 249 7.23 25.62 31.70
C GLN A 249 8.68 25.94 32.10
N ALA A 250 9.44 26.64 31.25
CA ALA A 250 10.81 27.01 31.57
C ALA A 250 10.87 28.02 32.73
N ILE A 251 9.93 28.97 32.78
CA ILE A 251 9.78 29.91 33.90
C ILE A 251 9.37 29.16 35.18
N GLU A 252 8.41 28.24 35.09
CA GLU A 252 7.96 27.43 36.23
C GLU A 252 9.09 26.55 36.78
N ALA A 253 9.85 25.86 35.91
CA ALA A 253 10.99 25.04 36.29
C ALA A 253 12.14 25.86 36.89
N ALA A 254 12.38 27.07 36.39
CA ALA A 254 13.35 28.01 36.95
C ALA A 254 12.90 28.56 38.32
N ALA A 255 11.60 28.84 38.49
CA ALA A 255 11.02 29.27 39.76
C ALA A 255 11.05 28.15 40.83
N GLN A 256 10.93 26.89 40.41
CA GLN A 256 11.03 25.73 41.32
C GLN A 256 12.49 25.36 41.68
N ASN A 257 13.50 25.87 40.95
CA ASN A 257 14.92 25.62 41.24
C ASN A 257 15.75 26.92 41.35
N PRO A 258 15.51 27.78 42.36
CA PRO A 258 16.15 29.11 42.46
C PRO A 258 17.66 29.07 42.75
N SER A 259 18.18 27.95 43.29
CA SER A 259 19.56 27.84 43.78
C SER A 259 20.53 27.12 42.82
N GLY A 260 20.07 26.73 41.62
CA GLY A 260 20.92 26.11 40.61
C GLY A 260 21.63 27.12 39.73
N VAL A 261 22.89 26.85 39.35
CA VAL A 261 23.73 27.70 38.48
C VAL A 261 23.06 28.01 37.12
N ALA A 262 22.08 27.21 36.70
CA ALA A 262 21.23 27.46 35.53
C ALA A 262 20.18 28.59 35.72
N GLY A 263 19.76 28.87 36.95
CA GLY A 263 18.83 29.95 37.30
C GLY A 263 19.45 31.35 37.18
N ALA A 264 20.78 31.47 37.33
CA ALA A 264 21.49 32.74 37.14
C ALA A 264 21.61 33.14 35.66
N GLY A 265 21.82 32.17 34.75
CA GLY A 265 21.93 32.43 33.31
C GLY A 265 20.58 32.73 32.65
N VAL A 266 19.51 32.03 33.06
CA VAL A 266 18.15 32.28 32.57
C VAL A 266 17.51 33.49 33.26
N GLY A 267 17.78 33.73 34.55
CA GLY A 267 17.31 34.92 35.27
C GLY A 267 17.90 36.23 34.74
N MET A 268 19.18 36.22 34.32
CA MET A 268 19.76 37.35 33.60
C MET A 268 19.26 37.46 32.16
N GLY A 269 19.16 36.36 31.40
CA GLY A 269 18.65 36.39 30.01
C GLY A 269 17.18 36.84 29.91
N ALA A 270 16.32 36.36 30.81
CA ALA A 270 14.93 36.80 30.93
C ALA A 270 14.81 38.21 31.54
N GLY A 271 15.69 38.57 32.48
CA GLY A 271 15.77 39.94 33.02
C GLY A 271 16.22 40.98 32.00
N PHE A 272 17.09 40.62 31.05
CA PHE A 272 17.48 41.47 29.93
C PHE A 272 16.39 41.53 28.84
N ALA A 273 15.69 40.43 28.55
CA ALA A 273 14.57 40.43 27.62
C ALA A 273 13.35 41.23 28.15
N MET A 274 13.03 41.05 29.43
CA MET A 274 11.94 41.78 30.10
C MET A 274 12.36 43.23 30.43
N GLY A 275 13.63 43.47 30.72
CA GLY A 275 14.20 44.81 30.93
C GLY A 275 14.21 45.67 29.66
N ASN A 276 14.51 45.08 28.49
CA ASN A 276 14.38 45.77 27.20
C ASN A 276 12.91 46.07 26.84
N GLN A 277 11.99 45.17 27.21
CA GLN A 277 10.55 45.38 26.98
C GLN A 277 9.96 46.44 27.93
N MET A 278 10.45 46.52 29.17
CA MET A 278 10.05 47.53 30.16
C MET A 278 10.66 48.92 29.86
N ASN A 279 11.87 48.98 29.30
CA ASN A 279 12.53 50.23 28.90
C ASN A 279 11.96 50.81 27.59
N GLN A 280 11.35 49.98 26.74
CA GLN A 280 10.50 50.44 25.63
C GLN A 280 9.13 50.96 26.11
N ALA A 281 8.58 50.40 27.19
CA ALA A 281 7.29 50.83 27.74
C ALA A 281 7.35 52.18 28.49
N PHE A 282 8.52 52.58 29.01
CA PHE A 282 8.71 53.89 29.68
C PHE A 282 9.06 55.05 28.74
N ASN A 283 9.50 54.78 27.50
CA ASN A 283 9.82 55.82 26.50
C ASN A 283 8.62 56.19 25.60
N THR A 284 7.45 55.57 25.76
CA THR A 284 6.24 55.83 24.96
C THR A 284 5.21 56.73 25.64
N ALA A 285 5.56 57.44 26.71
CA ALA A 285 4.63 58.33 27.43
C ALA A 285 4.44 59.74 26.81
N GLN A 286 5.04 60.03 25.65
CA GLN A 286 4.70 61.22 24.85
C GLN A 286 4.66 60.87 23.35
N ASN A 287 3.43 60.71 22.85
CA ASN A 287 2.93 60.63 21.47
C ASN A 287 2.21 59.30 21.16
N PRO A 288 0.96 59.35 20.64
CA PRO A 288 0.16 58.16 20.41
C PRO A 288 0.68 57.40 19.19
N VAL A 289 1.19 56.19 19.39
CA VAL A 289 1.57 55.27 18.32
C VAL A 289 0.69 54.02 18.42
N SER A 290 -0.04 53.77 17.34
CA SER A 290 -0.88 52.61 17.08
C SER A 290 -0.10 51.29 17.09
N PRO A 291 -0.76 50.13 17.31
CA PRO A 291 -0.11 48.82 17.42
C PRO A 291 0.59 48.39 16.11
N PRO A 292 1.59 47.50 16.16
CA PRO A 292 2.27 47.03 14.96
C PRO A 292 1.35 46.11 14.15
N PRO A 293 1.24 46.29 12.82
CA PRO A 293 0.45 45.41 11.97
C PRO A 293 1.20 44.08 11.73
N LEU A 294 0.42 42.98 11.72
CA LEU A 294 0.81 41.64 11.27
C LEU A 294 1.34 41.69 9.82
N PRO A 295 2.36 40.90 9.44
CA PRO A 295 2.84 40.89 8.06
C PRO A 295 1.87 40.09 7.18
N SER A 296 1.08 40.78 6.37
CA SER A 296 0.41 40.19 5.20
C SER A 296 0.26 41.19 4.04
N SER A 297 1.08 42.24 4.00
CA SER A 297 1.19 43.11 2.82
C SER A 297 2.22 42.53 1.85
N ILE A 298 1.81 42.36 0.59
CA ILE A 298 2.73 42.06 -0.51
C ILE A 298 3.74 43.21 -0.59
N ALA A 299 5.03 42.88 -0.50
CA ALA A 299 6.11 43.82 -0.68
C ALA A 299 6.46 43.95 -2.17
N TYR A 300 6.53 45.19 -2.66
CA TYR A 300 6.83 45.50 -4.05
C TYR A 300 8.25 46.06 -4.20
N PHE A 301 8.94 45.68 -5.27
CA PHE A 301 10.21 46.25 -5.70
C PHE A 301 10.02 46.89 -7.06
N VAL A 302 10.55 48.10 -7.25
CA VAL A 302 10.42 48.85 -8.51
C VAL A 302 11.79 49.18 -9.07
N ALA A 303 11.90 49.24 -10.40
CA ALA A 303 13.11 49.73 -11.06
C ALA A 303 13.01 51.25 -11.24
N LEU A 304 13.78 52.00 -10.46
CA LEU A 304 13.90 53.46 -10.57
C LEU A 304 15.26 53.77 -11.19
N ASN A 305 15.29 54.49 -12.32
CA ASN A 305 16.53 54.84 -13.02
C ASN A 305 17.46 53.65 -13.32
N GLY A 306 16.89 52.47 -13.60
CA GLY A 306 17.64 51.24 -13.87
C GLY A 306 18.20 50.52 -12.63
N GLN A 307 17.91 51.02 -11.42
CA GLN A 307 18.26 50.36 -10.17
C GLN A 307 17.01 49.87 -9.43
N GLN A 308 17.15 48.72 -8.78
CA GLN A 308 16.11 48.18 -7.92
C GLN A 308 15.97 49.02 -6.64
N ALA A 309 14.74 49.41 -6.33
CA ALA A 309 14.36 50.09 -5.10
C ALA A 309 13.19 49.36 -4.42
N GLY A 310 13.18 49.33 -3.09
CA GLY A 310 12.18 48.65 -2.28
C GLY A 310 12.80 47.96 -1.06
N PRO A 311 12.02 47.18 -0.29
CA PRO A 311 10.60 46.88 -0.48
C PRO A 311 9.70 48.08 -0.19
N PHE A 312 8.66 48.26 -1.00
CA PHE A 312 7.62 49.26 -0.83
C PHE A 312 6.27 48.60 -0.52
N ALA A 313 5.50 49.23 0.37
CA ALA A 313 4.08 48.94 0.54
C ALA A 313 3.26 49.66 -0.55
N GLU A 314 2.03 49.20 -0.80
CA GLU A 314 1.13 49.81 -1.81
C GLU A 314 0.91 51.31 -1.60
N SER A 315 0.80 51.76 -0.34
CA SER A 315 0.68 53.18 0.01
C SER A 315 1.91 54.01 -0.38
N GLN A 316 3.10 53.41 -0.35
CA GLN A 316 4.35 54.07 -0.77
C GLN A 316 4.49 54.10 -2.30
N LEU A 317 3.89 53.14 -3.01
CA LEU A 317 3.83 53.19 -4.48
C LEU A 317 3.01 54.39 -4.97
N LEU A 318 1.91 54.73 -4.28
CA LEU A 318 1.09 55.89 -4.63
C LEU A 318 1.88 57.21 -4.55
N ASP A 319 2.75 57.37 -3.55
CA ASP A 319 3.65 58.54 -3.44
C ASP A 319 4.67 58.58 -4.60
N LEU A 320 5.23 57.43 -4.99
CA LEU A 320 6.14 57.34 -6.15
C LEU A 320 5.43 57.65 -7.47
N ILE A 321 4.15 57.27 -7.61
CA ILE A 321 3.31 57.60 -8.78
C ILE A 321 3.03 59.09 -8.82
N GLN A 322 2.65 59.70 -7.69
CA GLN A 322 2.40 61.14 -7.60
C GLN A 322 3.66 61.97 -7.89
N LYS A 323 4.84 61.47 -7.50
CA LYS A 323 6.14 62.08 -7.81
C LYS A 323 6.62 61.82 -9.25
N GLY A 324 5.85 61.08 -10.06
CA GLY A 324 6.21 60.71 -11.43
C GLY A 324 7.40 59.75 -11.54
N GLN A 325 7.85 59.16 -10.42
CA GLN A 325 8.97 58.23 -10.37
C GLN A 325 8.55 56.81 -10.75
N LEU A 326 7.28 56.47 -10.52
CA LEU A 326 6.66 55.22 -10.94
C LEU A 326 5.57 55.50 -11.97
N THR A 327 5.68 54.90 -13.16
CA THR A 327 4.71 55.03 -14.25
C THR A 327 4.16 53.65 -14.63
N THR A 328 3.13 53.60 -15.48
CA THR A 328 2.60 52.33 -16.00
C THR A 328 3.66 51.51 -16.75
N GLU A 329 4.69 52.16 -17.29
CA GLU A 329 5.78 51.54 -18.04
C GLU A 329 6.95 51.09 -17.15
N SER A 330 7.01 51.52 -15.89
CA SER A 330 8.08 51.16 -14.96
C SER A 330 8.02 49.66 -14.63
N LEU A 331 9.20 49.04 -14.44
CA LEU A 331 9.27 47.62 -14.03
C LEU A 331 9.02 47.47 -12.54
N ILE A 332 8.19 46.50 -12.19
CA ILE A 332 7.88 46.10 -10.82
C ILE A 332 8.01 44.59 -10.65
N TRP A 333 8.40 44.16 -9.46
CA TRP A 333 8.45 42.77 -9.03
C TRP A 333 7.88 42.65 -7.62
N PHE A 334 7.25 41.52 -7.32
CA PHE A 334 6.73 41.20 -6.00
C PHE A 334 6.77 39.69 -5.79
N GLN A 335 6.70 39.25 -4.54
CA GLN A 335 6.71 37.84 -4.19
C GLN A 335 5.50 37.13 -4.82
N GLY A 336 5.77 36.17 -5.72
CA GLY A 336 4.76 35.46 -6.51
C GLY A 336 4.69 35.88 -7.99
N ALA A 337 5.42 36.92 -8.41
CA ALA A 337 5.57 37.26 -9.82
C ALA A 337 6.58 36.33 -10.53
N SER A 338 6.28 35.90 -11.76
CA SER A 338 7.17 35.10 -12.59
C SER A 338 8.45 35.82 -13.04
N GLY A 339 8.49 37.15 -12.91
CA GLY A 339 9.61 38.01 -13.26
C GLY A 339 9.23 39.49 -13.13
N TRP A 340 10.16 40.37 -13.48
CA TRP A 340 9.89 41.80 -13.57
C TRP A 340 8.86 42.07 -14.68
N GLN A 341 7.83 42.83 -14.36
CA GLN A 341 6.74 43.14 -15.28
C GLN A 341 6.40 44.63 -15.25
N LYS A 342 5.75 45.15 -16.28
CA LYS A 342 5.32 46.56 -16.31
C LYS A 342 4.27 46.80 -15.23
N ALA A 343 4.41 47.89 -14.47
CA ALA A 343 3.54 48.19 -13.34
C ALA A 343 2.07 48.35 -13.74
N GLY A 344 1.78 48.85 -14.95
CA GLY A 344 0.42 48.94 -15.50
C GLY A 344 -0.25 47.60 -15.80
N LEU A 345 0.52 46.50 -15.93
CA LEU A 345 0.00 45.15 -16.20
C LEU A 345 -0.28 44.36 -14.92
N VAL A 346 0.16 44.86 -13.75
CA VAL A 346 -0.10 44.21 -12.47
C VAL A 346 -1.50 44.56 -12.02
N ALA A 347 -2.42 43.59 -12.12
CA ALA A 347 -3.82 43.77 -11.74
C ALA A 347 -3.99 44.36 -10.33
N ALA A 348 -3.17 43.92 -9.36
CA ALA A 348 -3.22 44.35 -7.97
C ALA A 348 -2.96 45.85 -7.74
N ILE A 349 -2.19 46.52 -8.62
CA ILE A 349 -1.83 47.95 -8.45
C ILE A 349 -2.24 48.84 -9.63
N SER A 350 -2.81 48.26 -10.68
CA SER A 350 -3.27 48.99 -11.88
C SER A 350 -4.21 50.15 -11.55
N GLY A 351 -5.07 50.00 -10.54
CA GLY A 351 -6.01 51.01 -10.06
C GLY A 351 -5.34 52.28 -9.49
N LEU A 352 -4.09 52.19 -9.01
CA LEU A 352 -3.36 53.32 -8.43
C LEU A 352 -2.98 54.36 -9.49
N PHE A 353 -2.76 53.93 -10.73
CA PHE A 353 -2.38 54.83 -11.84
C PHE A 353 -3.55 55.65 -12.38
N SER A 354 -4.79 55.19 -12.17
CA SER A 354 -6.02 55.87 -12.60
C SER A 354 -6.34 57.15 -11.81
N GLN A 355 -5.63 57.42 -10.71
CA GLN A 355 -5.82 58.62 -9.89
C GLN A 355 -4.93 59.81 -10.31
N SER A 356 -4.13 59.66 -11.37
CA SER A 356 -3.35 60.76 -11.95
C SER A 356 -3.85 61.09 -13.37
N PRO A 357 -4.03 62.39 -13.72
CA PRO A 357 -4.47 62.79 -15.05
C PRO A 357 -3.46 62.31 -16.11
N PRO A 358 -3.92 61.90 -17.31
CA PRO A 358 -3.03 61.41 -18.36
C PRO A 358 -2.02 62.50 -18.78
N PRO A 359 -0.78 62.13 -19.14
CA PRO A 359 0.23 63.08 -19.58
C PRO A 359 -0.26 63.83 -20.83
N LEU A 360 -0.02 65.14 -20.86
CA LEU A 360 -0.34 66.00 -22.00
C LEU A 360 0.40 65.48 -23.26
N PRO A 361 -0.27 65.37 -24.41
CA PRO A 361 0.40 65.04 -25.67
C PRO A 361 1.52 66.04 -25.96
N ASN A 362 2.68 65.52 -26.37
CA ASN A 362 3.85 66.33 -26.74
C ASN A 362 3.47 67.44 -27.74
N VAL A 363 3.79 68.69 -27.40
CA VAL A 363 3.82 69.84 -28.33
C VAL A 363 5.23 70.01 -28.85
#